data_AF-A0A6I1VUF5-F1
#
_entry.id   AF-A0A6I1VUF5-F1
#
_cell.length_a   1.000
_cell.length_b   1.000
_cell.length_c   1.000
_cell.angle_alpha   90.00
_cell.angle_beta   90.00
_cell.angle_gamma   90.00
#
_symmetry.space_group_name_H-M   'P 1'
#
loop_
_entity.id
_entity.type
_entity.pdbx_description
1 polymer ?
#
loop_
_entity_poly.entity_id
_entity_poly.type
_entity_poly.pdbx_seq_one_letter_code
_entity_poly.pdbx_strand_id
1 'polypeptide(L)'
;MNYKGKADLTLHCLYSNPRRMVILPDRDVEIESCDSGTKISVELGESGLTVDEIDVSVSGNIHRFLVDTTINANRQYTLHCSPLAV
;
A
#
# COMPACT_ATOMS: atom_id res chain seq x y z
N MET A 1 -2.28 12.53 4.20
CA MET A 1 -1.40 12.17 5.34
C MET A 1 0.04 12.21 4.84
N ASN A 2 0.99 12.68 5.67
CA ASN A 2 2.42 12.58 5.38
C ASN A 2 3.07 11.74 6.49
N TYR A 3 3.78 10.68 6.11
CA TYR A 3 4.38 9.73 7.05
C TYR A 3 5.60 9.05 6.43
N LYS A 4 6.66 8.83 7.21
CA LYS A 4 7.82 8.03 6.82
C LYS A 4 8.30 7.22 8.02
N GLY A 5 8.30 5.91 7.90
CA GLY A 5 8.68 5.02 9.00
C GLY A 5 8.21 3.59 8.80
N LYS A 6 8.15 2.86 9.92
CA LYS A 6 7.73 1.46 9.96
C LYS A 6 6.22 1.32 10.12
N ALA A 7 5.59 0.57 9.21
CA ALA A 7 4.17 0.28 9.26
C ALA A 7 3.88 -1.18 8.87
N ASP A 8 2.79 -1.73 9.41
CA ASP A 8 2.28 -3.02 8.94
C ASP A 8 1.35 -2.78 7.75
N LEU A 9 1.56 -3.53 6.67
CA LEU A 9 0.76 -3.44 5.47
C LEU A 9 -0.09 -4.69 5.29
N THR A 10 -1.34 -4.50 4.88
CA THR A 10 -2.16 -5.57 4.34
C THR A 10 -2.53 -5.21 2.90
N LEU A 11 -2.00 -5.98 1.94
CA LEU A 11 -2.26 -5.80 0.53
C LEU A 11 -3.40 -6.73 0.10
N HIS A 12 -4.42 -6.16 -0.53
CA HIS A 12 -5.53 -6.90 -1.13
C HIS A 12 -5.29 -6.98 -2.64
N CYS A 13 -4.79 -8.12 -3.12
CA CYS A 13 -4.36 -8.26 -4.52
C CYS A 13 -5.50 -8.68 -5.46
N LEU A 14 -5.60 -8.05 -6.63
CA LEU A 14 -6.49 -8.46 -7.72
C LEU A 14 -6.00 -9.77 -8.38
N TYR A 15 -6.93 -10.53 -8.95
CA TYR A 15 -6.69 -11.69 -9.83
C TYR A 15 -6.00 -12.94 -9.26
N SER A 16 -5.73 -12.99 -7.97
CA SER A 16 -5.57 -14.29 -7.29
C SER A 16 -6.98 -14.82 -6.99
N ASN A 17 -7.28 -16.05 -7.37
CA ASN A 17 -8.54 -16.70 -7.01
C ASN A 17 -8.20 -17.95 -6.16
N PRO A 18 -8.46 -17.92 -4.84
CA PRO A 18 -9.09 -16.85 -4.06
C PRO A 18 -8.22 -15.57 -3.96
N ARG A 19 -8.86 -14.40 -3.73
CA ARG A 19 -8.18 -13.11 -3.50
C ARG A 19 -7.09 -13.32 -2.44
N ARG A 20 -5.83 -13.13 -2.82
CA ARG A 20 -4.68 -13.31 -1.96
C ARG A 20 -4.48 -12.04 -1.15
N MET A 21 -4.67 -12.19 0.14
CA MET A 21 -4.30 -11.19 1.13
C MET A 21 -2.83 -11.41 1.50
N VAL A 22 -2.02 -10.37 1.40
CA VAL A 22 -0.60 -10.42 1.79
C VAL A 22 -0.40 -9.48 2.97
N ILE A 23 0.00 -10.05 4.11
CA ILE A 23 0.31 -9.29 5.33
C ILE A 23 1.83 -9.12 5.40
N LEU A 24 2.28 -7.89 5.54
CA LEU A 24 3.68 -7.51 5.55
C LEU A 24 3.95 -6.67 6.80
N PRO A 25 4.42 -7.29 7.88
CA PRO A 25 4.73 -6.55 9.09
C PRO A 25 6.02 -5.73 8.93
N ASP A 26 6.11 -4.63 9.69
CA ASP A 26 7.32 -3.82 9.93
C ASP A 26 8.05 -3.35 8.64
N ARG A 27 7.28 -2.86 7.67
CA ARG A 27 7.82 -2.37 6.39
C ARG A 27 8.19 -0.91 6.48
N ASP A 28 9.30 -0.54 5.83
CA ASP A 28 9.63 0.87 5.59
C ASP A 28 8.67 1.41 4.53
N VAL A 29 7.85 2.36 4.95
CA VAL A 29 6.80 2.97 4.12
C VAL A 29 6.95 4.48 4.15
N GLU A 30 6.79 5.09 2.98
CA GLU A 30 6.69 6.53 2.81
C GLU A 30 5.33 6.86 2.20
N ILE A 31 4.55 7.68 2.90
CA ILE A 31 3.21 8.13 2.52
C ILE A 31 3.26 9.63 2.32
N GLU A 32 2.89 10.09 1.14
CA GLU A 32 2.87 11.50 0.78
C GLU A 32 1.51 11.87 0.22
N SER A 33 1.00 13.05 0.56
CA SER A 33 -0.17 13.62 -0.11
C SER A 33 0.27 14.26 -1.43
N CYS A 34 -0.45 14.00 -2.52
CA CYS A 34 -0.20 14.60 -3.82
C CYS A 34 -1.49 15.16 -4.43
N ASP A 35 -1.37 15.92 -5.52
CA ASP A 35 -2.53 16.58 -6.16
C ASP A 35 -3.65 15.59 -6.57
N SER A 36 -3.29 14.33 -6.82
CA SER A 36 -4.20 13.27 -7.24
C SER A 36 -4.62 12.32 -6.10
N GLY A 37 -4.27 12.58 -4.84
CA GLY A 37 -4.61 11.72 -3.71
C GLY A 37 -3.44 11.46 -2.76
N THR A 38 -3.16 10.18 -2.51
CA THR A 38 -2.08 9.72 -1.61
C THR A 38 -1.14 8.80 -2.36
N LYS A 39 0.16 9.04 -2.24
CA LYS A 39 1.21 8.17 -2.79
C LYS A 39 1.81 7.36 -1.65
N ILE A 40 1.86 6.03 -1.80
CA ILE A 40 2.46 5.11 -0.83
C ILE A 40 3.62 4.38 -1.51
N SER A 41 4.82 4.57 -0.99
CA SER A 41 6.04 3.92 -1.47
C SER A 41 6.50 2.87 -0.46
N VAL A 42 6.74 1.64 -0.93
CA VAL A 42 7.23 0.53 -0.10
C VAL A 42 8.06 -0.46 -0.92
N GLU A 43 9.11 -1.03 -0.32
CA GLU A 43 9.86 -2.14 -0.92
C GLU A 43 9.22 -3.50 -0.55
N LEU A 44 8.88 -4.28 -1.57
CA LEU A 44 8.26 -5.60 -1.41
C LEU A 44 9.16 -6.70 -1.96
N GLY A 45 9.29 -7.81 -1.23
CA GLY A 45 10.10 -8.95 -1.70
C GLY A 45 9.53 -9.64 -2.96
N GLU A 46 8.22 -9.53 -3.19
CA GLU A 46 7.51 -10.13 -4.31
C GLU A 46 7.38 -9.13 -5.47
N SER A 47 7.60 -9.57 -6.71
CA SER A 47 7.37 -8.77 -7.91
C SER A 47 6.02 -9.10 -8.56
N GLY A 48 5.46 -8.15 -9.32
CA GLY A 48 4.24 -8.37 -10.11
C GLY A 48 2.94 -8.41 -9.30
N LEU A 49 2.91 -7.87 -8.07
CA LEU A 49 1.66 -7.73 -7.32
C LEU A 49 0.80 -6.62 -7.93
N THR A 50 -0.46 -6.95 -8.26
CA THR A 50 -1.50 -5.98 -8.60
C THR A 50 -2.39 -5.79 -7.38
N VAL A 51 -2.27 -4.66 -6.70
CA VAL A 51 -2.99 -4.36 -5.45
C VAL A 51 -4.24 -3.54 -5.77
N ASP A 52 -5.39 -3.92 -5.20
CA ASP A 52 -6.69 -3.20 -5.30
C ASP A 52 -6.88 -2.25 -4.12
N GLU A 53 -6.57 -2.74 -2.92
CA GLU A 53 -6.72 -2.02 -1.67
C GLU A 53 -5.50 -2.26 -0.80
N ILE A 54 -5.16 -1.28 0.02
CA ILE A 54 -4.08 -1.37 0.98
C ILE A 54 -4.53 -0.82 2.32
N ASP A 55 -4.36 -1.62 3.37
CA ASP A 55 -4.46 -1.17 4.76
C ASP A 55 -3.06 -0.88 5.28
N VAL A 56 -2.87 0.32 5.81
CA VAL A 56 -1.62 0.76 6.45
C VAL A 56 -1.87 0.97 7.94
N SER A 57 -1.25 0.15 8.78
CA SER A 57 -1.34 0.27 10.24
C SER A 57 -0.12 1.02 10.78
N VAL A 58 -0.35 2.20 11.36
CA VAL A 58 0.69 3.02 12.01
C VAL A 58 0.32 3.17 13.49
N SER A 59 1.16 2.62 14.37
CA SER A 59 0.93 2.66 15.83
C SER A 59 -0.46 2.14 16.24
N GLY A 60 -0.98 1.15 15.52
CA GLY A 60 -2.30 0.56 15.75
C GLY A 60 -3.48 1.29 15.09
N ASN A 61 -3.26 2.44 14.45
CA ASN A 61 -4.29 3.11 13.66
C ASN A 61 -4.25 2.59 12.22
N ILE A 62 -5.38 2.07 11.74
CA ILE A 62 -5.51 1.52 10.39
C ILE A 62 -6.05 2.60 9.45
N HIS A 63 -5.29 2.86 8.40
CA HIS A 63 -5.67 3.74 7.30
C HIS A 63 -5.87 2.90 6.04
N ARG A 64 -7.09 2.91 5.50
CA ARG A 64 -7.45 2.13 4.31
C ARG A 64 -7.43 3.01 3.07
N PHE A 65 -6.87 2.49 1.98
CA PHE A 65 -6.80 3.18 0.69
C PHE A 65 -7.20 2.25 -0.46
N LEU A 66 -7.95 2.81 -1.41
CA LEU A 66 -8.17 2.20 -2.72
C LEU A 66 -6.97 2.53 -3.61
N VAL A 67 -6.39 1.54 -4.27
CA VAL A 67 -5.23 1.69 -5.14
C VAL A 67 -5.69 1.92 -6.57
N ASP A 68 -5.45 3.12 -7.09
CA ASP A 68 -5.80 3.51 -8.46
C ASP A 68 -4.75 3.03 -9.46
N THR A 69 -3.47 3.06 -9.06
CA THR A 69 -2.36 2.68 -9.94
C THR A 69 -1.19 2.12 -9.13
N THR A 70 -0.61 1.03 -9.61
CA THR A 70 0.62 0.43 -9.06
C THR A 70 1.78 0.62 -10.04
N ILE A 71 2.84 1.28 -9.60
CA ILE A 71 4.11 1.36 -10.32
C ILE A 71 5.12 0.47 -9.61
N ASN A 72 5.79 -0.42 -10.35
CA ASN A 72 6.85 -1.29 -9.83
C ASN A 72 8.15 -1.03 -10.60
N ALA A 73 9.22 -0.72 -9.87
CA ALA A 73 10.58 -0.71 -10.39
C ALA A 73 11.51 -1.41 -9.39
N ASN A 74 12.12 -2.53 -9.78
CA ASN A 74 13.11 -3.24 -8.96
C ASN A 74 12.66 -3.49 -7.52
N ARG A 75 11.45 -4.04 -7.30
CA ARG A 75 10.87 -4.31 -5.97
C ARG A 75 10.43 -3.09 -5.16
N GLN A 76 10.72 -1.88 -5.63
CA GLN A 76 10.08 -0.67 -5.14
C GLN A 76 8.69 -0.56 -5.76
N TYR A 77 7.67 -0.54 -4.90
CA TYR A 77 6.30 -0.26 -5.28
C TYR A 77 5.97 1.18 -4.92
N THR A 78 5.32 1.87 -5.86
CA THR A 78 4.69 3.16 -5.65
C THR A 78 3.22 3.03 -6.02
N LEU A 79 2.38 3.13 -5.00
CA LEU A 79 0.93 3.00 -5.12
C LEU A 79 0.34 4.41 -5.09
N HIS A 80 -0.43 4.74 -6.12
CA HIS A 80 -1.27 5.94 -6.12
C HIS A 80 -2.66 5.53 -5.64
N CYS A 81 -3.12 6.18 -4.59
CA CYS A 81 -4.27 5.73 -3.84
C CYS A 81 -5.20 6.87 -3.44
N SER A 82 -6.46 6.52 -3.26
CA SER A 82 -7.50 7.37 -2.70
C SER A 82 -7.89 6.88 -1.30
N PRO A 83 -7.98 7.74 -0.28
CA PRO A 83 -8.38 7.30 1.06
C PRO A 83 -9.83 6.78 1.02
N LEU A 84 -10.06 5.60 1.59
CA LEU A 84 -11.41 5.12 1.82
C LEU A 84 -11.90 5.72 3.13
N ALA A 85 -13.04 6.42 3.08
CA ALA A 85 -13.68 6.93 4.28
C ALA A 85 -13.99 5.76 5.22
N VAL A 86 -13.55 5.87 6.47
CA VAL A 86 -13.87 4.92 7.56
C VAL A 86 -15.11 5.42 8.29
#